data_AF-A0A529Q8V2-F1
#
_entry.id   AF-A0A529Q8V2-F1
#
_cell.length_a   1.000
_cell.length_b   1.000
_cell.length_c   1.000
_cell.angle_alpha   90.00
_cell.angle_beta   90.00
_cell.angle_gamma   90.00
#
_symmetry.space_group_name_H-M   'P 1'
#
loop_
_entity.id
_entity.type
_entity.pdbx_description
1 polymer ?
#
loop_
_entity_poly.entity_id
_entity_poly.type
_entity_poly.pdbx_seq_one_letter_code
_entity_poly.pdbx_strand_id
1 'polypeptide(L)'
;YKRGHTSVFSGGPSATGAARLSALAAARSGAGAVTVLSPANAMQVNAAHLTSIMLRKVDAIEDVHDLIGDRRPSSFVLGPGFGIGDKARDFTLAVLSRKRQDGGVEGLVLDADGITSFRNAASTLFEAAGRPEAPALIMTPHEGEFGRLFADIAGSKALSKLAKAREAAQ
;
A
#
# COMPACT_ATOMS: atom_id res chain seq x y z
N TYR A 1 -0.90 -16.96 -9.58
CA TYR A 1 -0.54 -16.54 -10.96
C TYR A 1 0.97 -16.64 -11.16
N LYS A 2 1.47 -17.13 -12.30
CA LYS A 2 2.94 -17.25 -12.54
C LYS A 2 3.67 -15.89 -12.59
N ARG A 3 2.95 -14.80 -12.90
CA ARG A 3 3.47 -13.42 -12.97
C ARG A 3 2.98 -12.54 -11.80
N GLY A 4 2.64 -13.14 -10.65
CA GLY A 4 2.15 -12.44 -9.48
C GLY A 4 0.71 -11.89 -9.60
N HIS A 5 0.17 -11.43 -8.48
CA HIS A 5 -1.14 -10.79 -8.37
C HIS A 5 -1.06 -9.59 -7.43
N THR A 6 -1.32 -8.40 -7.98
CA THR A 6 -1.29 -7.15 -7.24
C THR A 6 -2.68 -6.71 -6.81
N SER A 7 -2.84 -6.34 -5.54
CA SER A 7 -4.07 -5.75 -5.01
C SER A 7 -3.87 -4.27 -4.67
N VAL A 8 -4.80 -3.41 -5.08
CA VAL A 8 -4.70 -1.96 -4.89
C VAL A 8 -5.89 -1.47 -4.09
N PHE A 9 -5.64 -0.88 -2.92
CA PHE A 9 -6.70 -0.30 -2.10
C PHE A 9 -7.26 0.97 -2.73
N SER A 10 -8.58 1.11 -2.70
CA SER A 10 -9.33 2.28 -3.18
C SER A 10 -9.98 3.01 -2.02
N GLY A 11 -10.13 4.32 -2.15
CA GLY A 11 -10.94 5.11 -1.25
C GLY A 11 -12.42 5.14 -1.63
N GLY A 12 -13.12 6.09 -1.01
CA GLY A 12 -14.54 6.34 -1.25
C GLY A 12 -14.85 6.80 -2.68
N PRO A 13 -16.15 6.97 -3.01
CA PRO A 13 -16.62 7.23 -4.38
C PRO A 13 -16.01 8.47 -5.03
N SER A 14 -15.64 9.49 -4.25
CA SER A 14 -14.98 10.71 -4.74
C SER A 14 -13.45 10.60 -4.93
N ALA A 15 -12.82 9.50 -4.51
CA ALA A 15 -11.37 9.32 -4.49
C ALA A 15 -10.89 8.04 -5.22
N THR A 16 -11.75 7.43 -6.04
CA THR A 16 -11.44 6.17 -6.75
C THR A 16 -10.39 6.29 -7.86
N GLY A 17 -10.16 7.51 -8.38
CA GLY A 17 -9.29 7.74 -9.54
C GLY A 17 -7.86 7.24 -9.34
N ALA A 18 -7.28 7.55 -8.18
CA ALA A 18 -5.88 7.23 -7.90
C ALA A 18 -5.64 5.71 -7.85
N ALA A 19 -6.50 4.95 -7.17
CA ALA A 19 -6.43 3.49 -7.15
C ALA A 19 -6.58 2.86 -8.55
N ARG A 20 -7.46 3.40 -9.41
CA ARG A 20 -7.61 2.93 -10.79
C ARG A 20 -6.33 3.15 -11.61
N LEU A 21 -5.68 4.31 -11.44
CA LEU A 21 -4.40 4.60 -12.09
C LEU A 21 -3.30 3.65 -11.63
N SER A 22 -3.16 3.42 -10.33
CA SER A 22 -2.19 2.46 -9.77
C SER A 22 -2.44 1.03 -10.26
N ALA A 23 -3.71 0.60 -10.30
CA ALA A 23 -4.07 -0.72 -10.80
C ALA A 23 -3.76 -0.90 -12.30
N LEU A 24 -4.05 0.12 -13.11
CA LEU A 24 -3.70 0.13 -14.54
C LEU A 24 -2.19 0.08 -14.74
N ALA A 25 -1.43 0.84 -13.95
CA ALA A 25 0.04 0.82 -14.00
C ALA A 25 0.57 -0.58 -13.66
N ALA A 26 0.09 -1.22 -12.60
CA ALA A 26 0.48 -2.59 -12.24
C ALA A 26 0.20 -3.60 -13.38
N ALA A 27 -0.98 -3.50 -14.02
CA ALA A 27 -1.31 -4.35 -15.17
C ALA A 27 -0.36 -4.10 -16.36
N ARG A 28 -0.03 -2.84 -16.65
CA ARG A 28 0.91 -2.47 -17.73
C ARG A 28 2.36 -2.85 -17.43
N SER A 29 2.75 -2.90 -16.16
CA SER A 29 4.07 -3.36 -15.72
C SER A 29 4.23 -4.89 -15.75
N GLY A 30 3.19 -5.65 -16.08
CA GLY A 30 3.27 -7.09 -16.34
C GLY A 30 2.75 -7.99 -15.21
N ALA A 31 2.03 -7.43 -14.22
CA ALA A 31 1.34 -8.23 -13.22
C ALA A 31 0.39 -9.23 -13.90
N GLY A 32 0.44 -10.50 -13.48
CA GLY A 32 -0.41 -11.56 -14.05
C GLY A 32 -1.90 -11.37 -13.77
N ALA A 33 -2.22 -10.68 -12.68
CA ALA A 33 -3.57 -10.29 -12.30
C ALA A 33 -3.51 -9.03 -11.43
N VAL A 34 -4.58 -8.22 -11.50
CA VAL A 34 -4.73 -7.03 -10.66
C VAL A 34 -6.15 -6.97 -10.10
N THR A 35 -6.28 -6.66 -8.82
CA THR A 35 -7.58 -6.42 -8.16
C THR A 35 -7.59 -5.06 -7.48
N VAL A 36 -8.61 -4.25 -7.75
CA VAL A 36 -8.93 -3.08 -6.94
C VAL A 36 -9.79 -3.52 -5.75
N LEU A 37 -9.38 -3.14 -4.56
CA LEU A 37 -10.05 -3.39 -3.29
C LEU A 37 -10.83 -2.13 -2.91
N SER A 38 -12.14 -2.15 -3.11
CA SER A 38 -13.00 -0.98 -3.02
C SER A 38 -13.92 -1.06 -1.81
N PRO A 39 -14.16 0.04 -1.08
CA PRO A 39 -15.24 0.07 -0.10
C PRO A 39 -16.58 -0.08 -0.80
N ALA A 40 -17.60 -0.56 -0.07
CA ALA A 40 -18.92 -0.86 -0.61
C ALA A 40 -19.54 0.32 -1.37
N ASN A 41 -19.42 1.53 -0.82
CA ASN A 41 -19.98 2.75 -1.40
C ASN A 41 -19.27 3.22 -2.69
N ALA A 42 -18.12 2.66 -3.04
CA ALA A 42 -17.36 2.99 -4.24
C ALA A 42 -17.36 1.85 -5.28
N MET A 43 -18.01 0.71 -4.99
CA MET A 43 -18.02 -0.45 -5.88
C MET A 43 -18.57 -0.12 -7.26
N GLN A 44 -19.72 0.56 -7.35
CA GLN A 44 -20.31 0.92 -8.65
C GLN A 44 -19.48 1.94 -9.43
N VAL A 45 -18.86 2.89 -8.72
CA VAL A 45 -17.95 3.88 -9.33
C VAL A 45 -16.74 3.18 -9.94
N ASN A 46 -16.12 2.24 -9.22
CA ASN A 46 -15.02 1.46 -9.76
C ASN A 46 -15.48 0.53 -10.89
N ALA A 47 -16.59 -0.19 -10.73
CA ALA A 47 -17.11 -1.13 -11.72
C ALA A 47 -17.41 -0.48 -13.08
N ALA A 48 -17.89 0.77 -13.09
CA ALA A 48 -18.16 1.51 -14.32
C ALA A 48 -16.91 1.80 -15.16
N HIS A 49 -15.71 1.71 -14.58
CA HIS A 49 -14.45 2.06 -15.24
C HIS A 49 -13.44 0.92 -15.36
N LEU A 50 -13.60 -0.15 -14.58
CA LEU A 50 -12.68 -1.29 -14.57
C LEU A 50 -13.19 -2.38 -15.52
N THR A 51 -12.45 -2.61 -16.59
CA THR A 51 -12.77 -3.66 -17.58
C THR A 51 -12.01 -4.95 -17.30
N SER A 52 -10.68 -4.92 -17.42
CA SER A 52 -9.82 -6.10 -17.20
C SER A 52 -9.32 -6.25 -15.76
N ILE A 53 -9.40 -5.19 -14.97
CA ILE A 53 -8.99 -5.17 -13.57
C ILE A 53 -10.12 -5.75 -12.74
N MET A 54 -9.82 -6.76 -11.92
CA MET A 54 -10.81 -7.33 -11.02
C MET A 54 -11.20 -6.32 -9.95
N LEU A 55 -12.41 -6.45 -9.40
CA LEU A 55 -12.91 -5.60 -8.34
C LEU A 55 -13.41 -6.48 -7.19
N ARG A 56 -12.99 -6.17 -5.96
CA ARG A 56 -13.45 -6.84 -4.74
C ARG A 56 -13.87 -5.81 -3.70
N LYS A 57 -15.00 -6.07 -3.04
CA LYS A 57 -15.45 -5.27 -1.89
C LYS A 57 -14.52 -5.54 -0.70
N VAL A 58 -14.02 -4.48 -0.07
CA VAL A 58 -13.21 -4.52 1.15
C VAL A 58 -13.58 -3.31 1.99
N ASP A 59 -14.23 -3.55 3.13
CA ASP A 59 -14.61 -2.53 4.10
C ASP A 59 -13.80 -2.67 5.41
N ALA A 60 -13.43 -3.90 5.77
CA ALA A 60 -12.73 -4.26 6.99
C ALA A 60 -11.50 -5.16 6.74
N ILE A 61 -10.73 -5.42 7.79
CA ILE A 61 -9.46 -6.17 7.71
C ILE A 61 -9.73 -7.65 7.42
N GLU A 62 -10.85 -8.17 7.90
CA GLU A 62 -11.32 -9.53 7.65
C GLU A 62 -11.51 -9.79 6.16
N ASP A 63 -12.04 -8.81 5.40
CA ASP A 63 -12.16 -8.91 3.95
C ASP A 63 -10.78 -9.05 3.25
N VAL A 64 -9.74 -8.43 3.81
CA VAL A 64 -8.35 -8.57 3.33
C VAL A 64 -7.83 -9.97 3.62
N HIS A 65 -8.16 -10.52 4.78
CA HIS A 65 -7.77 -11.87 5.18
C HIS A 65 -8.40 -12.91 4.26
N ASP A 66 -9.69 -12.77 3.95
CA ASP A 66 -10.41 -13.62 3.01
C ASP A 66 -9.81 -13.53 1.59
N LEU A 67 -9.48 -12.33 1.13
CA LEU A 67 -8.80 -12.14 -0.15
C LEU A 67 -7.46 -12.90 -0.21
N ILE A 68 -6.67 -12.83 0.87
CA ILE A 68 -5.38 -13.49 0.94
C ILE A 68 -5.55 -15.02 0.85
N GLY A 69 -6.53 -15.58 1.56
CA GLY A 69 -6.86 -17.00 1.49
C GLY A 69 -7.33 -17.45 0.11
N ASP A 70 -8.23 -16.68 -0.51
CA ASP A 70 -8.87 -17.05 -1.78
C ASP A 70 -7.95 -16.93 -3.00
N ARG A 71 -7.22 -15.82 -3.09
CA ARG A 71 -6.54 -15.40 -4.34
C ARG A 71 -5.03 -15.37 -4.22
N ARG A 72 -4.49 -15.39 -3.00
CA ARG A 72 -3.06 -15.30 -2.71
C ARG A 72 -2.37 -14.17 -3.49
N PRO A 73 -2.83 -12.91 -3.37
CA PRO A 73 -2.12 -11.77 -3.92
C PRO A 73 -0.72 -11.68 -3.30
N SER A 74 0.28 -11.49 -4.15
CA SER A 74 1.68 -11.41 -3.74
C SER A 74 2.06 -9.99 -3.35
N SER A 75 1.41 -8.95 -3.89
CA SER A 75 1.74 -7.56 -3.59
C SER A 75 0.52 -6.66 -3.39
N PHE A 76 0.72 -5.63 -2.58
CA PHE A 76 -0.31 -4.64 -2.25
C PHE A 76 0.16 -3.22 -2.53
N VAL A 77 -0.78 -2.33 -2.85
CA VAL A 77 -0.58 -0.88 -2.92
C VAL A 77 -1.62 -0.21 -2.03
N LEU A 78 -1.18 0.55 -1.03
CA LEU A 78 -2.05 1.28 -0.10
C LEU A 78 -1.66 2.75 -0.07
N GLY A 79 -2.65 3.63 -0.16
CA GLY A 79 -2.45 5.06 0.04
C GLY A 79 -3.16 5.97 -0.95
N PRO A 80 -3.08 5.74 -2.27
CA PRO A 80 -3.63 6.68 -3.24
C PRO A 80 -5.15 6.87 -3.10
N GLY A 81 -5.56 7.98 -2.48
CA GLY A 81 -6.95 8.35 -2.22
C GLY A 81 -7.65 7.47 -1.17
N PHE A 82 -6.93 6.67 -0.39
CA PHE A 82 -7.52 5.76 0.60
C PHE A 82 -8.19 6.50 1.78
N GLY A 83 -7.71 7.70 2.09
CA GLY A 83 -8.07 8.48 3.27
C GLY A 83 -7.01 8.37 4.38
N ILE A 84 -6.78 9.50 5.06
CA ILE A 84 -5.80 9.62 6.14
C ILE A 84 -6.42 9.22 7.47
N GLY A 85 -5.70 8.44 8.28
CA GLY A 85 -6.04 8.17 9.67
C GLY A 85 -5.87 6.71 10.07
N ASP A 86 -6.61 6.33 11.10
CA ASP A 86 -6.44 5.04 11.79
C ASP A 86 -6.72 3.87 10.87
N LYS A 87 -7.77 3.96 10.05
CA LYS A 87 -8.09 2.94 9.04
C LYS A 87 -6.90 2.64 8.12
N ALA A 88 -6.19 3.66 7.62
CA ALA A 88 -5.04 3.44 6.76
C ALA A 88 -3.91 2.72 7.50
N ARG A 89 -3.65 3.11 8.76
CA ARG A 89 -2.65 2.45 9.60
C ARG A 89 -3.00 0.99 9.85
N ASP A 90 -4.25 0.73 10.26
CA ASP A 90 -4.69 -0.62 10.62
C ASP A 90 -4.61 -1.56 9.40
N PHE A 91 -5.00 -1.09 8.22
CA PHE A 91 -4.86 -1.86 6.98
C PHE A 91 -3.39 -2.08 6.59
N THR A 92 -2.54 -1.06 6.72
CA THR A 92 -1.09 -1.21 6.49
C THR A 92 -0.49 -2.27 7.43
N LEU A 93 -0.81 -2.20 8.72
CA LEU A 93 -0.30 -3.14 9.72
C LEU A 93 -0.85 -4.56 9.49
N ALA A 94 -2.10 -4.70 9.07
CA ALA A 94 -2.71 -6.00 8.74
C ALA A 94 -2.05 -6.66 7.52
N VAL A 95 -1.58 -5.87 6.54
CA VAL A 95 -0.79 -6.39 5.42
C VAL A 95 0.62 -6.75 5.89
N LEU A 96 1.28 -5.89 6.66
CA LEU A 96 2.64 -6.13 7.17
C LEU A 96 2.73 -7.26 8.19
N SER A 97 1.65 -7.62 8.86
CA SER A 97 1.61 -8.78 9.76
C SER A 97 1.58 -10.12 9.02
N ARG A 98 1.47 -10.11 7.69
CA ARG A 98 1.52 -11.32 6.87
C ARG A 98 2.95 -11.75 6.61
N LYS A 99 3.18 -13.06 6.58
CA LYS A 99 4.51 -13.61 6.33
C LYS A 99 4.73 -13.81 4.84
N ARG A 100 5.98 -13.59 4.40
CA ARG A 100 6.45 -13.92 3.05
C ARG A 100 6.50 -15.42 2.77
N GLN A 101 6.59 -16.25 3.81
CA GLN A 101 6.58 -17.71 3.67
C GLN A 101 5.23 -18.24 3.15
N ASP A 102 5.23 -19.46 2.62
CA ASP A 102 4.06 -20.20 2.12
C ASP A 102 3.29 -19.58 0.93
N GLY A 103 3.97 -18.75 0.13
CA GLY A 103 3.34 -18.04 -0.99
C GLY A 103 2.35 -16.97 -0.52
N GLY A 104 2.67 -16.35 0.63
CA GLY A 104 1.94 -15.25 1.24
C GLY A 104 2.22 -13.89 0.60
N VAL A 105 2.17 -12.84 1.42
CA VAL A 105 2.34 -11.45 0.95
C VAL A 105 3.83 -11.14 0.84
N GLU A 106 4.30 -10.85 -0.37
CA GLU A 106 5.71 -10.57 -0.65
C GLU A 106 6.07 -9.11 -0.38
N GLY A 107 5.16 -8.16 -0.66
CA GLY A 107 5.45 -6.74 -0.47
C GLY A 107 4.23 -5.82 -0.44
N LEU A 108 4.47 -4.63 0.11
CA LEU A 108 3.53 -3.52 0.21
C LEU A 108 4.20 -2.25 -0.31
N VAL A 109 3.59 -1.61 -1.30
CA VAL A 109 3.88 -0.22 -1.63
C VAL A 109 2.97 0.66 -0.79
N LEU A 110 3.56 1.50 0.05
CA LEU A 110 2.86 2.48 0.86
C LEU A 110 3.12 3.88 0.29
N ASP A 111 2.06 4.57 -0.11
CA ASP A 111 2.12 5.87 -0.76
C ASP A 111 1.17 6.88 -0.08
N ALA A 112 1.27 8.17 -0.41
CA ALA A 112 0.28 9.21 -0.14
C ALA A 112 -0.42 9.13 1.24
N ASP A 113 -1.74 8.87 1.28
CA ASP A 113 -2.51 8.81 2.54
C ASP A 113 -2.01 7.71 3.49
N GLY A 114 -1.48 6.62 2.93
CA GLY A 114 -0.86 5.54 3.69
C GLY A 114 0.35 6.04 4.45
N ILE A 115 1.27 6.75 3.77
CA ILE A 115 2.43 7.39 4.40
C ILE A 115 2.00 8.45 5.41
N THR A 116 1.13 9.37 4.99
CA THR A 116 0.70 10.52 5.79
C THR A 116 -0.01 10.11 7.08
N SER A 117 -0.63 8.92 7.10
CA SER A 117 -1.27 8.36 8.29
C SER A 117 -0.30 7.97 9.39
N PHE A 118 0.98 7.74 9.08
CA PHE A 118 2.04 7.41 10.05
C PHE A 118 2.89 8.61 10.48
N ARG A 119 2.53 9.85 10.12
CA ARG A 119 3.33 11.06 10.46
C ARG A 119 3.69 11.21 11.95
N ASN A 120 2.86 10.68 12.85
CA ASN A 120 3.07 10.72 14.30
C ASN A 120 3.28 9.31 14.89
N ALA A 121 3.51 8.30 14.06
CA ALA A 121 3.59 6.89 14.43
C ALA A 121 4.59 6.12 13.54
N ALA A 122 5.65 6.80 13.09
CA ALA A 122 6.63 6.23 12.17
C ALA A 122 7.32 4.99 12.77
N SER A 123 7.61 4.99 14.08
CA SER A 123 8.16 3.84 14.80
C SER A 123 7.28 2.60 14.65
N THR A 124 5.96 2.72 14.82
CA THR A 124 5.02 1.60 14.66
C THR A 124 5.06 1.01 13.25
N LEU A 125 5.20 1.84 12.21
CA LEU A 125 5.35 1.37 10.83
C LEU A 125 6.66 0.58 10.65
N PHE A 126 7.77 1.14 11.11
CA PHE A 126 9.10 0.54 10.91
C PHE A 126 9.30 -0.72 11.76
N GLU A 127 8.78 -0.74 12.99
CA GLU A 127 8.76 -1.94 13.83
C GLU A 127 7.95 -3.07 13.17
N ALA A 128 6.81 -2.76 12.55
CA ALA A 128 6.02 -3.76 11.84
C ALA A 128 6.75 -4.29 10.60
N ALA A 129 7.34 -3.39 9.80
CA ALA A 129 8.08 -3.74 8.59
C ALA A 129 9.40 -4.47 8.87
N GLY A 130 10.03 -4.23 10.02
CA GLY A 130 11.29 -4.84 10.43
C GLY A 130 11.15 -6.24 11.05
N ARG A 131 9.92 -6.75 11.24
CA ARG A 131 9.73 -8.10 11.79
C ARG A 131 10.30 -9.17 10.84
N PRO A 132 10.84 -10.28 11.39
CA PRO A 132 11.24 -11.42 10.58
C PRO A 132 10.10 -11.85 9.65
N GLU A 133 10.43 -12.09 8.37
CA GLU A 133 9.48 -12.53 7.34
C GLU A 133 8.36 -11.55 7.00
N ALA A 134 8.35 -10.33 7.54
CA ALA A 134 7.41 -9.28 7.12
C ALA A 134 7.53 -9.01 5.61
N PRO A 135 6.45 -8.57 4.94
CA PRO A 135 6.50 -8.21 3.54
C PRO A 135 7.47 -7.05 3.33
N ALA A 136 8.12 -7.01 2.17
CA ALA A 136 8.96 -5.88 1.82
C ALA A 136 8.12 -4.59 1.75
N LEU A 137 8.46 -3.61 2.58
CA LEU A 137 7.84 -2.29 2.55
C LEU A 137 8.60 -1.38 1.57
N ILE A 138 7.90 -0.88 0.56
CA ILE A 138 8.39 0.14 -0.37
C ILE A 138 7.60 1.41 -0.10
N MET A 139 8.29 2.51 0.19
CA MET A 139 7.66 3.81 0.46
C MET A 139 8.00 4.80 -0.66
N THR A 140 7.03 5.61 -1.05
CA THR A 140 7.17 6.61 -2.13
C THR A 140 6.95 8.06 -1.65
N PRO A 141 7.57 8.50 -0.53
CA PRO A 141 7.29 9.81 0.02
C PRO A 141 7.76 10.94 -0.89
N HIS A 142 6.93 11.96 -1.08
CA HIS A 142 7.42 13.26 -1.54
C HIS A 142 8.19 13.97 -0.41
N GLU A 143 8.81 15.14 -0.68
CA GLU A 143 9.70 15.80 0.30
C GLU A 143 9.01 16.16 1.63
N GLY A 144 7.78 16.70 1.58
CA GLY A 144 6.98 16.95 2.78
C GLY A 144 6.59 15.70 3.58
N GLU A 145 6.34 14.55 2.94
CA GLU A 145 6.09 13.28 3.64
C GLU A 145 7.37 12.74 4.27
N PHE A 146 8.46 12.78 3.52
CA PHE A 146 9.78 12.36 3.99
C PHE A 146 10.19 13.15 5.23
N GLY A 147 10.02 14.48 5.21
CA GLY A 147 10.36 15.34 6.35
C GLY A 147 9.52 15.09 7.60
N ARG A 148 8.31 14.54 7.47
CA ARG A 148 7.48 14.14 8.63
C ARG A 148 7.92 12.81 9.21
N LEU A 149 8.30 11.85 8.36
CA LEU A 149 8.70 10.51 8.80
C LEU A 149 10.14 10.46 9.32
N PHE A 150 11.02 11.25 8.72
CA PHE A 150 12.47 11.21 8.95
C PHE A 150 13.01 12.62 9.23
N ALA A 151 12.43 13.31 10.22
CA ALA A 151 12.73 14.71 10.50
C ALA A 151 14.23 14.98 10.69
N ASP A 152 14.92 14.11 11.43
CA ASP A 152 16.35 14.23 11.73
C ASP A 152 17.21 14.12 10.46
N ILE A 153 16.86 13.20 9.55
CA ILE A 153 17.54 12.98 8.28
C ILE A 153 17.22 14.11 7.29
N ALA A 154 15.96 14.54 7.25
CA ALA A 154 15.48 15.59 6.35
C ALA A 154 16.15 16.94 6.64
N GLY A 155 16.37 17.27 7.91
CA GLY A 155 17.01 18.51 8.35
C GLY A 155 18.51 18.57 8.07
N SER A 156 19.17 17.45 7.80
CA SER A 156 20.61 17.43 7.54
C SER A 156 21.00 18.18 6.26
N LYS A 157 21.88 19.17 6.39
CA LYS A 157 22.45 19.92 5.27
C LYS A 157 23.68 19.22 4.66
N ALA A 158 24.25 18.26 5.36
CA ALA A 158 25.43 17.52 4.90
C ALA A 158 25.08 16.39 3.92
N LEU A 159 23.83 15.92 3.94
CA LEU A 159 23.38 14.79 3.13
C LEU A 159 22.75 15.24 1.81
N SER A 160 23.14 14.61 0.71
CA SER A 160 22.43 14.71 -0.57
C SER A 160 21.08 14.00 -0.50
N LYS A 161 20.18 14.26 -1.46
CA LYS A 161 18.87 13.58 -1.54
C LYS A 161 19.01 12.05 -1.61
N LEU A 162 20.01 11.55 -2.33
CA LEU A 162 20.31 10.12 -2.38
C LEU A 162 20.83 9.58 -1.04
N ALA A 163 21.70 10.32 -0.35
CA ALA A 163 22.22 9.91 0.94
C ALA A 163 21.10 9.85 2.00
N LYS A 164 20.20 10.84 2.02
CA LYS A 164 19.01 10.85 2.90
C LYS A 164 18.12 9.63 2.67
N ALA A 165 17.84 9.28 1.41
CA ALA A 165 17.03 8.11 1.09
C ALA A 165 17.69 6.78 1.52
N ARG A 166 19.02 6.68 1.41
CA ARG A 166 19.77 5.51 1.87
C ARG A 166 19.76 5.40 3.39
N GLU A 167 19.96 6.50 4.09
CA GLU A 167 19.96 6.53 5.56
C GLU A 167 18.58 6.20 6.12
N ALA A 168 17.50 6.71 5.51
CA ALA A 168 16.12 6.40 5.89
C ALA A 168 15.71 4.93 5.64
N ALA A 169 16.48 4.18 4.85
CA ALA A 169 16.21 2.78 4.53
C ALA A 169 17.03 1.79 5.38
N GLN A 170 17.87 2.28 6.29
CA GLN A 170 18.62 1.48 7.27
C GLN A 170 17.76 1.19 8.51
#